data_AF-A0A0R2P1S7-F1
#
_entry.id   AF-A0A0R2P1S7-F1
#
_cell.length_a   1.000
_cell.length_b   1.000
_cell.length_c   1.000
_cell.angle_alpha   90.00
_cell.angle_beta   90.00
_cell.angle_gamma   90.00
#
_symmetry.space_group_name_H-M   'P 1'
#
loop_
_entity.id
_entity.type
_entity.pdbx_description
1 polymer ?
#
loop_
_entity_poly.entity_id
_entity_poly.type
_entity_poly.pdbx_seq_one_letter_code
_entity_poly.pdbx_strand_id
1 'polypeptide(L)'
;SNTLRWVAELLNFWSEESPSARQSGGLGVRDLKKAADHLGVEESCAAFIAEIAYLSGLINLEADGQIIPTTLFDLWQNKEPEAQWSELVSLWKVTSRVAGLVGRSESRNLTALSSELDRSNASLIRNLTLDLLLNNPGISANHESVKAAVLWRYPHRRGISITSELVQWTLREAEWLGITGGGALSPYGESLLKDEENLGINGALPKPVEHILVQADNTAIAPGPLTIEVARMLSTFADIESRGGATVYRFSESSIRRGLDHGHSGEEIRAFLNKVSKSAIPQPLEYLIGDVAKKHGKLRVGYANTYIRCEDQSLIAAITSDKKLLHITFRQIAPEILICDSESGELMEELRGAGYFPAGENAKGSVINMPIVNRSKSRPKPPRVIGELSKPSSAILSVAIRTLRTGERAAEQRPVGQIPRTTANETMELLNEYLGKGVSLRIGYADTNGGVSLRIIDPLSISLGTLVARDHATNAITPFKIARITGVTTA
;
A
#
# COMPACT_ATOMS: atom_id res chain seq x y z
N SER A 1 -4.41 18.79 -6.50
CA SER A 1 -4.29 17.32 -6.66
C SER A 1 -5.60 16.76 -7.18
N ASN A 2 -5.56 15.73 -8.04
CA ASN A 2 -6.73 15.00 -8.54
C ASN A 2 -6.86 13.60 -7.91
N THR A 3 -6.09 13.28 -6.86
CA THR A 3 -5.98 11.91 -6.31
C THR A 3 -7.32 11.31 -5.91
N LEU A 4 -8.19 12.03 -5.21
CA LEU A 4 -9.49 11.51 -4.78
C LEU A 4 -10.34 11.09 -5.97
N ARG A 5 -10.38 11.94 -7.00
CA ARG A 5 -11.07 11.63 -8.26
C ARG A 5 -10.46 10.39 -8.91
N TRP A 6 -9.14 10.33 -9.04
CA TRP A 6 -8.47 9.19 -9.68
C TRP A 6 -8.73 7.87 -8.96
N VAL A 7 -8.73 7.87 -7.61
CA VAL A 7 -9.08 6.68 -6.83
C VAL A 7 -10.54 6.29 -7.10
N ALA A 8 -11.49 7.21 -6.93
CA ALA A 8 -12.91 6.90 -7.14
C ALA A 8 -13.20 6.37 -8.55
N GLU A 9 -12.61 7.00 -9.55
CA GLU A 9 -12.80 6.65 -10.96
C GLU A 9 -12.17 5.30 -11.30
N LEU A 10 -10.95 5.03 -10.83
CA LEU A 10 -10.29 3.74 -11.03
C LEU A 10 -11.12 2.59 -10.44
N LEU A 11 -11.67 2.80 -9.24
CA LEU A 11 -12.41 1.76 -8.53
C LEU A 11 -13.79 1.54 -9.13
N ASN A 12 -14.48 2.58 -9.59
CA ASN A 12 -15.70 2.42 -10.39
C ASN A 12 -15.39 1.66 -11.69
N PHE A 13 -14.31 2.01 -12.39
CA PHE A 13 -13.92 1.31 -13.61
C PHE A 13 -13.62 -0.18 -13.37
N TRP A 14 -12.89 -0.51 -12.30
CA TRP A 14 -12.59 -1.91 -11.95
C TRP A 14 -13.77 -2.66 -11.32
N SER A 15 -14.85 -1.97 -10.92
CA SER A 15 -16.11 -2.64 -10.59
C SER A 15 -16.85 -3.16 -11.83
N GLU A 16 -16.66 -2.48 -12.98
CA GLU A 16 -17.29 -2.82 -14.26
C GLU A 16 -16.41 -3.76 -15.10
N GLU A 17 -15.12 -3.44 -15.20
CA GLU A 17 -14.12 -4.19 -15.95
C GLU A 17 -13.00 -4.65 -15.00
N SER A 18 -13.27 -5.71 -14.23
CA SER A 18 -12.34 -6.26 -13.25
C SER A 18 -11.06 -6.79 -13.92
N PRO A 19 -9.88 -6.20 -13.65
CA PRO A 19 -8.64 -6.73 -14.18
C PRO A 19 -8.24 -8.01 -13.45
N SER A 20 -7.39 -8.80 -14.11
CA SER A 20 -6.90 -10.07 -13.56
C SER A 20 -5.43 -9.98 -13.20
N ALA A 21 -5.09 -10.51 -12.04
CA ALA A 21 -3.73 -10.67 -11.58
C ALA A 21 -3.00 -11.72 -12.41
N ARG A 22 -1.70 -11.52 -12.60
CA ARG A 22 -0.85 -12.52 -13.28
C ARG A 22 -0.68 -13.74 -12.39
N GLN A 23 -0.29 -14.89 -12.98
CA GLN A 23 0.12 -16.08 -12.21
C GLN A 23 1.26 -15.79 -11.21
N SER A 24 2.11 -14.80 -11.50
CA SER A 24 3.18 -14.31 -10.62
C SER A 24 2.71 -13.31 -9.55
N GLY A 25 1.42 -12.99 -9.49
CA GLY A 25 0.86 -11.92 -8.69
C GLY A 25 0.94 -10.53 -9.36
N GLY A 26 0.10 -9.61 -8.87
CA GLY A 26 0.03 -8.23 -9.32
C GLY A 26 -0.72 -8.02 -10.65
N LEU A 27 -0.99 -6.76 -10.96
CA LEU A 27 -1.75 -6.28 -12.11
C LEU A 27 -1.01 -6.52 -13.44
N GLY A 28 -1.73 -6.98 -14.45
CA GLY A 28 -1.19 -7.14 -15.80
C GLY A 28 -0.80 -5.81 -16.46
N VAL A 29 0.26 -5.80 -17.28
CA VAL A 29 0.72 -4.59 -17.99
C VAL A 29 -0.36 -4.01 -18.92
N ARG A 30 -1.15 -4.87 -19.56
CA ARG A 30 -2.27 -4.44 -20.43
C ARG A 30 -3.36 -3.76 -19.62
N ASP A 31 -3.69 -4.29 -18.46
CA ASP A 31 -4.74 -3.75 -17.60
C ASP A 31 -4.29 -2.45 -16.93
N LEU A 32 -3.01 -2.35 -16.56
CA LEU A 32 -2.41 -1.09 -16.09
C LEU A 32 -2.48 -0.01 -17.18
N LYS A 33 -2.16 -0.37 -18.43
CA LYS A 33 -2.27 0.56 -19.56
C LYS A 33 -3.71 1.01 -19.78
N LYS A 34 -4.68 0.09 -19.77
CA LYS A 34 -6.11 0.44 -19.84
C LYS A 34 -6.54 1.38 -18.71
N ALA A 35 -6.09 1.12 -17.47
CA ALA A 35 -6.38 1.97 -16.33
C ALA A 35 -5.77 3.38 -16.51
N ALA A 36 -4.55 3.47 -17.02
CA ALA A 36 -3.89 4.74 -17.33
C ALA A 36 -4.65 5.54 -18.41
N ASP A 37 -5.04 4.87 -19.50
CA ASP A 37 -5.83 5.44 -20.58
C ASP A 37 -7.21 5.91 -20.08
N HIS A 38 -7.87 5.10 -19.24
CA HIS A 38 -9.17 5.44 -18.64
C HIS A 38 -9.09 6.68 -17.73
N LEU A 39 -8.08 6.73 -16.85
CA LEU A 39 -7.86 7.85 -15.92
C LEU A 39 -7.32 9.12 -16.61
N GLY A 40 -6.78 8.97 -17.82
CA GLY A 40 -6.11 10.04 -18.57
C GLY A 40 -4.79 10.46 -17.93
N VAL A 41 -4.00 9.50 -17.42
CA VAL A 41 -2.71 9.74 -16.75
C VAL A 41 -1.63 8.80 -17.26
N GLU A 42 -0.37 9.06 -16.91
CA GLU A 42 0.73 8.13 -17.20
C GLU A 42 0.58 6.81 -16.42
N GLU A 43 1.11 5.72 -16.97
CA GLU A 43 1.10 4.39 -16.31
C GLU A 43 1.72 4.42 -14.91
N SER A 44 2.75 5.26 -14.70
CA SER A 44 3.38 5.40 -13.38
C SER A 44 2.45 6.02 -12.33
N CYS A 45 1.58 6.95 -12.75
CA CYS A 45 0.56 7.54 -11.90
C CYS A 45 -0.58 6.54 -11.65
N ALA A 46 -1.04 5.83 -12.68
CA ALA A 46 -2.07 4.80 -12.51
C ALA A 46 -1.61 3.68 -11.56
N ALA A 47 -0.35 3.25 -11.65
CA ALA A 47 0.24 2.29 -10.72
C ALA A 47 0.26 2.83 -9.29
N PHE A 48 0.63 4.10 -9.09
CA PHE A 48 0.58 4.75 -7.78
C PHE A 48 -0.83 4.80 -7.18
N ILE A 49 -1.84 5.15 -7.99
CA ILE A 49 -3.25 5.19 -7.56
C ILE A 49 -3.77 3.80 -7.22
N ALA A 50 -3.41 2.78 -7.99
CA ALA A 50 -3.74 1.40 -7.66
C ALA A 50 -3.09 0.97 -6.33
N GLU A 51 -1.82 1.30 -6.11
CA GLU A 51 -1.10 0.98 -4.87
C GLU A 51 -1.70 1.64 -3.64
N ILE A 52 -2.10 2.92 -3.72
CA ILE A 52 -2.69 3.62 -2.57
C ILE A 52 -4.11 3.11 -2.26
N ALA A 53 -4.89 2.75 -3.29
CA ALA A 53 -6.19 2.10 -3.13
C ALA A 53 -6.06 0.71 -2.50
N TYR A 54 -5.01 -0.03 -2.86
CA TYR A 54 -4.70 -1.33 -2.28
C TYR A 54 -4.27 -1.24 -0.82
N LEU A 55 -3.40 -0.28 -0.50
CA LEU A 55 -2.94 -0.02 0.86
C LEU A 55 -4.08 0.37 1.80
N SER A 56 -5.04 1.14 1.31
CA SER A 56 -6.26 1.54 2.04
C SER A 56 -7.32 0.42 2.11
N GLY A 57 -7.08 -0.72 1.47
CA GLY A 57 -8.00 -1.84 1.44
C GLY A 57 -9.27 -1.59 0.62
N LEU A 58 -9.31 -0.50 -0.15
CA LEU A 58 -10.42 -0.16 -1.05
C LEU A 58 -10.51 -1.13 -2.23
N ILE A 59 -9.42 -1.82 -2.57
CA ILE A 59 -9.38 -2.95 -3.50
C ILE A 59 -8.72 -4.16 -2.88
N ASN A 60 -9.09 -5.33 -3.38
CA ASN A 60 -8.49 -6.60 -2.99
C ASN A 60 -8.18 -7.48 -4.21
N LEU A 61 -7.23 -8.41 -4.04
CA LEU A 61 -6.98 -9.49 -4.98
C LEU A 61 -7.72 -10.73 -4.48
N GLU A 62 -8.69 -11.19 -5.26
CA GLU A 62 -9.46 -12.40 -5.00
C GLU A 62 -8.68 -13.67 -5.35
N ALA A 63 -9.17 -14.79 -4.84
CA ALA A 63 -8.55 -16.11 -5.00
C ALA A 63 -8.37 -16.55 -6.45
N ASP A 64 -9.32 -16.16 -7.31
CA ASP A 64 -9.35 -16.41 -8.74
C ASP A 64 -8.44 -15.43 -9.52
N GLY A 65 -7.79 -14.51 -8.81
CA GLY A 65 -6.91 -13.50 -9.36
C GLY A 65 -7.64 -12.22 -9.75
N GLN A 66 -8.96 -12.09 -9.60
CA GLN A 66 -9.63 -10.82 -9.91
C GLN A 66 -9.22 -9.73 -8.94
N ILE A 67 -9.03 -8.52 -9.45
CA ILE A 67 -8.82 -7.32 -8.64
C ILE A 67 -10.14 -6.56 -8.64
N ILE A 68 -10.75 -6.42 -7.47
CA ILE A 68 -12.08 -5.80 -7.34
C ILE A 68 -12.12 -4.81 -6.17
N PRO A 69 -12.96 -3.76 -6.24
CA PRO A 69 -13.25 -2.91 -5.10
C PRO A 69 -13.88 -3.70 -3.94
N THR A 70 -13.62 -3.26 -2.71
CA THR A 70 -14.22 -3.81 -1.50
C THR A 70 -15.35 -2.92 -0.99
N THR A 71 -16.12 -3.41 -0.02
CA THR A 71 -17.16 -2.60 0.66
C THR A 71 -16.60 -1.38 1.40
N LEU A 72 -15.28 -1.31 1.66
CA LEU A 72 -14.64 -0.12 2.22
C LEU A 72 -14.65 1.05 1.23
N PHE A 73 -14.72 0.77 -0.07
CA PHE A 73 -14.82 1.80 -1.09
C PHE A 73 -16.09 2.64 -0.95
N ASP A 74 -17.25 1.99 -0.77
CA ASP A 74 -18.52 2.69 -0.57
C ASP A 74 -18.51 3.56 0.69
N LEU A 75 -17.91 3.05 1.78
CA LEU A 75 -17.77 3.80 3.02
C LEU A 75 -16.82 4.99 2.87
N TRP A 76 -15.72 4.82 2.14
CA TRP A 76 -14.76 5.88 1.85
C TRP A 76 -15.40 6.98 0.99
N GLN A 77 -16.18 6.63 -0.04
CA GLN A 77 -16.88 7.59 -0.90
C GLN A 77 -17.83 8.52 -0.12
N ASN A 78 -18.41 8.06 0.99
CA ASN A 78 -19.34 8.85 1.80
C ASN A 78 -18.66 9.80 2.79
N LYS A 79 -17.32 9.81 2.88
CA LYS A 79 -16.57 10.72 3.76
C LYS A 79 -16.35 12.07 3.08
N GLU A 80 -16.14 13.11 3.90
CA GLU A 80 -15.68 14.41 3.42
C GLU A 80 -14.32 14.30 2.71
N PRO A 81 -14.04 15.14 1.68
CA PRO A 81 -12.80 15.07 0.90
C PRO A 81 -11.52 15.08 1.75
N GLU A 82 -11.47 15.90 2.80
CA GLU A 82 -10.33 15.95 3.71
C GLU A 82 -10.08 14.61 4.43
N ALA A 83 -11.15 13.94 4.88
CA ALA A 83 -11.06 12.65 5.54
C ALA A 83 -10.66 11.53 4.55
N GLN A 84 -11.24 11.56 3.34
CA GLN A 84 -10.85 10.67 2.25
C GLN A 84 -9.35 10.78 1.94
N TRP A 85 -8.86 12.01 1.83
CA TRP A 85 -7.47 12.31 1.50
C TRP A 85 -6.53 11.90 2.62
N SER A 86 -6.85 12.24 3.87
CA SER A 86 -6.07 11.90 5.06
C SER A 86 -5.88 10.38 5.21
N GLU A 87 -6.91 9.59 4.95
CA GLU A 87 -6.83 8.11 5.01
C GLU A 87 -5.86 7.53 3.96
N LEU A 88 -5.87 8.05 2.73
CA LEU A 88 -4.93 7.63 1.70
C LEU A 88 -3.49 8.08 2.02
N VAL A 89 -3.32 9.34 2.39
CA VAL A 89 -2.00 9.96 2.54
C VAL A 89 -1.28 9.49 3.79
N SER A 90 -2.00 9.25 4.89
CA SER A 90 -1.41 8.68 6.12
C SER A 90 -0.78 7.31 5.86
N LEU A 91 -1.41 6.47 5.04
CA LEU A 91 -0.87 5.17 4.63
C LEU A 91 0.33 5.32 3.68
N TRP A 92 0.26 6.25 2.73
CA TRP A 92 1.38 6.56 1.86
C TRP A 92 2.62 7.07 2.62
N LYS A 93 2.44 7.90 3.66
CA LYS A 93 3.54 8.44 4.48
C LYS A 93 4.40 7.30 5.07
N VAL A 94 3.76 6.21 5.50
CA VAL A 94 4.41 5.11 6.24
C VAL A 94 4.66 3.83 5.44
N THR A 95 4.14 3.73 4.22
CA THR A 95 4.25 2.49 3.44
C THR A 95 5.69 2.16 3.03
N SER A 96 6.00 0.86 3.08
CA SER A 96 7.24 0.29 2.54
C SER A 96 7.16 0.03 1.04
N ARG A 97 5.95 0.05 0.46
CA ARG A 97 5.73 -0.21 -0.97
C ARG A 97 6.13 1.00 -1.82
N VAL A 98 6.75 0.73 -2.96
CA VAL A 98 7.31 1.76 -3.84
C VAL A 98 6.72 1.60 -5.24
N ALA A 99 5.68 2.37 -5.56
CA ALA A 99 5.01 2.33 -6.85
C ALA A 99 5.94 2.72 -8.01
N GLY A 100 6.91 3.62 -7.76
CA GLY A 100 7.91 4.03 -8.76
C GLY A 100 8.82 2.91 -9.30
N LEU A 101 8.82 1.73 -8.68
CA LEU A 101 9.51 0.54 -9.21
C LEU A 101 8.78 -0.09 -10.41
N VAL A 102 7.48 0.17 -10.56
CA VAL A 102 6.69 -0.35 -11.67
C VAL A 102 7.18 0.29 -12.97
N GLY A 103 7.57 -0.54 -13.94
CA GLY A 103 8.10 -0.08 -15.22
C GLY A 103 9.57 0.40 -15.20
N ARG A 104 10.30 0.19 -14.09
CA ARG A 104 11.73 0.51 -14.02
C ARG A 104 12.56 -0.47 -14.85
N SER A 105 13.32 0.08 -15.82
CA SER A 105 14.07 -0.66 -16.84
C SER A 105 15.17 -1.59 -16.30
N GLU A 106 15.84 -1.20 -15.21
CA GLU A 106 16.94 -1.97 -14.62
C GLU A 106 16.49 -3.05 -13.63
N SER A 107 15.19 -3.14 -13.33
CA SER A 107 14.63 -4.18 -12.47
C SER A 107 13.98 -5.30 -13.27
N ARG A 108 13.86 -6.48 -12.65
CA ARG A 108 12.89 -7.52 -13.07
C ARG A 108 11.54 -6.82 -13.30
N ASN A 109 10.74 -7.23 -14.29
CA ASN A 109 9.46 -6.58 -14.65
C ASN A 109 8.45 -6.60 -13.47
N LEU A 110 8.61 -5.69 -12.52
CA LEU A 110 7.77 -5.52 -11.35
C LEU A 110 6.44 -4.89 -11.78
N THR A 111 5.35 -5.48 -11.32
CA THR A 111 3.99 -5.05 -11.61
C THR A 111 3.39 -4.35 -10.40
N ALA A 112 2.43 -3.45 -10.65
CA ALA A 112 1.57 -2.92 -9.59
C ALA A 112 0.87 -4.07 -8.86
N LEU A 113 0.57 -3.88 -7.58
CA LEU A 113 -0.05 -4.82 -6.65
C LEU A 113 0.76 -6.10 -6.37
N SER A 114 2.01 -6.17 -6.82
CA SER A 114 2.89 -7.31 -6.53
C SER A 114 3.53 -7.22 -5.14
N SER A 115 3.85 -8.35 -4.53
CA SER A 115 4.53 -8.40 -3.22
C SER A 115 5.99 -7.94 -3.25
N GLU A 116 6.57 -7.75 -4.43
CA GLU A 116 8.00 -7.41 -4.61
C GLU A 116 8.29 -5.90 -4.59
N LEU A 117 7.27 -5.05 -4.38
CA LEU A 117 7.40 -3.58 -4.35
C LEU A 117 7.94 -3.03 -3.03
N ASP A 118 8.10 -3.85 -2.00
CA ASP A 118 8.53 -3.41 -0.69
C ASP A 118 10.02 -3.05 -0.63
N ARG A 119 10.34 -1.89 -0.06
CA ARG A 119 11.70 -1.43 0.27
C ARG A 119 11.72 -0.96 1.72
N SER A 120 12.58 -1.60 2.51
CA SER A 120 12.71 -1.36 3.96
C SER A 120 12.95 0.11 4.33
N ASN A 121 13.65 0.86 3.47
CA ASN A 121 14.02 2.26 3.71
C ASN A 121 13.04 3.27 3.08
N ALA A 122 11.98 2.84 2.39
CA ALA A 122 11.11 3.75 1.63
C ALA A 122 10.46 4.82 2.53
N SER A 123 9.83 4.39 3.62
CA SER A 123 9.22 5.30 4.61
C SER A 123 10.25 6.25 5.23
N LEU A 124 11.45 5.76 5.58
CA LEU A 124 12.52 6.61 6.10
C LEU A 124 12.93 7.71 5.12
N ILE A 125 13.24 7.36 3.87
CA ILE A 125 13.67 8.33 2.86
C ILE A 125 12.54 9.31 2.51
N ARG A 126 11.29 8.83 2.48
CA ARG A 126 10.11 9.67 2.27
C ARG A 126 9.98 10.72 3.36
N ASN A 127 10.03 10.32 4.63
CA ASN A 127 9.95 11.24 5.77
C ASN A 127 11.13 12.23 5.78
N LEU A 128 12.36 11.79 5.52
CA LEU A 128 13.52 12.69 5.41
C LEU A 128 13.34 13.75 4.29
N THR A 129 12.72 13.36 3.18
CA THR A 129 12.42 14.25 2.06
C THR A 129 11.36 15.29 2.46
N LEU A 130 10.26 14.84 3.08
CA LEU A 130 9.17 15.72 3.52
C LEU A 130 9.61 16.66 4.65
N ASP A 131 10.38 16.17 5.63
CA ASP A 131 10.97 16.96 6.70
C ASP A 131 11.89 18.05 6.15
N LEU A 132 12.63 17.76 5.07
CA LEU A 132 13.48 18.74 4.43
C LEU A 132 12.65 19.90 3.85
N LEU A 133 11.54 19.60 3.20
CA LEU A 133 10.64 20.63 2.67
C LEU A 133 9.99 21.43 3.81
N LEU A 134 9.54 20.77 4.88
CA LEU A 134 8.90 21.41 6.03
C LEU A 134 9.83 22.41 6.73
N ASN A 135 11.10 22.06 6.88
CA ASN A 135 12.09 22.91 7.54
C ASN A 135 12.63 24.04 6.64
N ASN A 136 12.21 24.11 5.39
CA ASN A 136 12.65 25.13 4.43
C ASN A 136 11.45 25.77 3.71
N PRO A 137 10.52 26.41 4.46
CA PRO A 137 9.34 27.02 3.87
C PRO A 137 9.71 28.18 2.93
N GLY A 138 8.90 28.42 1.90
CA GLY A 138 9.12 29.50 0.93
C GLY A 138 10.17 29.20 -0.14
N ILE A 139 10.78 28.01 -0.14
CA ILE A 139 11.71 27.56 -1.17
C ILE A 139 10.99 26.61 -2.13
N SER A 140 11.01 26.92 -3.43
CA SER A 140 10.68 25.96 -4.48
C SER A 140 11.91 25.10 -4.75
N ALA A 141 11.97 23.96 -4.06
CA ALA A 141 13.14 23.08 -4.10
C ALA A 141 13.15 22.26 -5.39
N ASN A 142 14.25 22.29 -6.14
CA ASN A 142 14.40 21.42 -7.30
C ASN A 142 14.88 20.01 -6.89
N HIS A 143 14.63 19.04 -7.76
CA HIS A 143 14.94 17.63 -7.49
C HIS A 143 16.40 17.38 -7.05
N GLU A 144 17.38 17.95 -7.76
CA GLU A 144 18.80 17.73 -7.46
C GLU A 144 19.21 18.29 -6.10
N SER A 145 18.67 19.45 -5.70
CA SER A 145 18.95 20.06 -4.41
C SER A 145 18.44 19.21 -3.24
N VAL A 146 17.21 18.67 -3.36
CA VAL A 146 16.61 17.80 -2.35
C VAL A 146 17.38 16.49 -2.26
N LYS A 147 17.71 15.88 -3.40
CA LYS A 147 18.52 14.66 -3.48
C LYS A 147 19.89 14.84 -2.81
N ALA A 148 20.61 15.90 -3.14
CA ALA A 148 21.91 16.20 -2.53
C ALA A 148 21.80 16.33 -1.00
N ALA A 149 20.78 17.05 -0.53
CA ALA A 149 20.59 17.26 0.90
C ALA A 149 20.10 16.01 1.65
N VAL A 150 19.27 15.15 1.04
CA VAL A 150 18.89 13.86 1.62
C VAL A 150 20.09 12.92 1.69
N LEU A 151 20.92 12.84 0.64
CA LEU A 151 22.15 12.02 0.66
C LEU A 151 23.17 12.53 1.70
N TRP A 152 23.20 13.84 1.95
CA TRP A 152 23.99 14.42 3.03
C TRP A 152 23.44 14.05 4.42
N ARG A 153 22.13 14.13 4.63
CA ARG A 153 21.47 13.75 5.91
C ARG A 153 21.47 12.24 6.17
N TYR A 154 21.47 11.43 5.11
CA TYR A 154 21.49 9.98 5.15
C TYR A 154 22.67 9.43 4.33
N PRO A 155 23.91 9.50 4.86
CA PRO A 155 25.13 9.12 4.15
C PRO A 155 25.29 7.59 4.08
N HIS A 156 24.37 6.93 3.41
CA HIS A 156 24.30 5.48 3.30
C HIS A 156 25.06 4.98 2.06
N ARG A 157 26.18 4.26 2.27
CA ARG A 157 27.09 3.87 1.19
C ARG A 157 26.54 2.79 0.24
N ARG A 158 25.61 1.93 0.70
CA ARG A 158 25.01 0.87 -0.14
C ARG A 158 23.69 1.38 -0.75
N GLY A 159 23.48 1.22 -2.05
CA GLY A 159 22.20 1.60 -2.66
C GLY A 159 21.97 3.11 -2.79
N ILE A 160 23.02 3.88 -3.09
CA ILE A 160 22.91 5.33 -3.37
C ILE A 160 21.97 5.60 -4.56
N SER A 161 22.01 4.74 -5.60
CA SER A 161 21.12 4.83 -6.77
C SER A 161 19.65 4.72 -6.35
N ILE A 162 19.26 3.65 -5.64
CA ILE A 162 17.87 3.47 -5.18
C ILE A 162 17.44 4.57 -4.20
N THR A 163 18.34 5.08 -3.36
CA THR A 163 18.03 6.20 -2.45
C THR A 163 17.70 7.46 -3.24
N SER A 164 18.45 7.75 -4.31
CA SER A 164 18.20 8.90 -5.18
C SER A 164 16.85 8.79 -5.90
N GLU A 165 16.51 7.60 -6.40
CA GLU A 165 15.22 7.32 -7.04
C GLU A 165 14.06 7.43 -6.05
N LEU A 166 14.21 6.95 -4.81
CA LEU A 166 13.19 7.09 -3.76
C LEU A 166 12.87 8.56 -3.47
N VAL A 167 13.87 9.44 -3.47
CA VAL A 167 13.66 10.89 -3.33
C VAL A 167 12.88 11.43 -4.53
N GLN A 168 13.25 11.02 -5.75
CA GLN A 168 12.55 11.44 -6.97
C GLN A 168 11.08 11.03 -6.95
N TRP A 169 10.81 9.75 -6.66
CA TRP A 169 9.45 9.23 -6.59
C TRP A 169 8.67 9.88 -5.46
N THR A 170 9.27 10.10 -4.29
CA THR A 170 8.61 10.81 -3.18
C THR A 170 8.15 12.20 -3.59
N LEU A 171 9.01 12.99 -4.25
CA LEU A 171 8.66 14.35 -4.68
C LEU A 171 7.51 14.35 -5.69
N ARG A 172 7.55 13.42 -6.66
CA ARG A 172 6.50 13.27 -7.67
C ARG A 172 5.18 12.81 -7.06
N GLU A 173 5.21 11.82 -6.18
CA GLU A 173 4.04 11.32 -5.47
C GLU A 173 3.44 12.38 -4.54
N ALA A 174 4.28 13.18 -3.87
CA ALA A 174 3.85 14.31 -3.06
C ALA A 174 3.12 15.37 -3.90
N GLU A 175 3.56 15.62 -5.13
CA GLU A 175 2.90 16.55 -6.06
C GLU A 175 1.57 15.98 -6.57
N TRP A 176 1.50 14.69 -6.90
CA TRP A 176 0.25 14.02 -7.24
C TRP A 176 -0.77 14.10 -6.10
N LEU A 177 -0.33 13.85 -4.86
CA LEU A 177 -1.15 14.00 -3.65
C LEU A 177 -1.47 15.45 -3.30
N GLY A 178 -0.76 16.42 -3.87
CA GLY A 178 -0.92 17.85 -3.60
C GLY A 178 -0.25 18.33 -2.31
N ILE A 179 0.51 17.47 -1.64
CA ILE A 179 1.35 17.86 -0.49
C ILE A 179 2.33 18.97 -0.92
N THR A 180 2.78 18.90 -2.17
CA THR A 180 3.55 19.95 -2.84
C THR A 180 2.83 20.44 -4.10
N GLY A 181 3.20 21.64 -4.55
CA GLY A 181 2.83 22.17 -5.87
C GLY A 181 3.92 23.13 -6.36
N GLY A 182 4.41 22.92 -7.59
CA GLY A 182 5.49 23.77 -8.14
C GLY A 182 6.78 23.71 -7.31
N GLY A 183 7.08 22.56 -6.70
CA GLY A 183 8.29 22.33 -5.89
C GLY A 183 8.27 22.89 -4.46
N ALA A 184 7.17 23.48 -4.00
CA ALA A 184 7.01 23.98 -2.63
C ALA A 184 5.86 23.26 -1.91
N LEU A 185 5.86 23.27 -0.56
CA LEU A 185 4.76 22.72 0.24
C LEU A 185 3.48 23.51 0.02
N SER A 186 2.36 22.80 -0.08
CA SER A 186 1.03 23.40 0.00
C SER A 186 0.63 23.66 1.45
N PRO A 187 -0.32 24.59 1.73
CA PRO A 187 -0.78 24.85 3.09
C PRO A 187 -1.29 23.59 3.81
N TYR A 188 -2.08 22.75 3.12
CA TYR A 188 -2.58 21.49 3.69
C TYR A 188 -1.51 20.40 3.81
N GLY A 189 -0.50 20.42 2.93
CA GLY A 189 0.69 19.58 3.06
C GLY A 189 1.50 19.94 4.31
N GLU A 190 1.66 21.24 4.59
CA GLU A 190 2.31 21.73 5.80
C GLU A 190 1.53 21.33 7.07
N SER A 191 0.21 21.56 7.10
CA SER A 191 -0.66 21.14 8.20
C SER A 191 -0.59 19.63 8.45
N LEU A 192 -0.59 18.81 7.39
CA LEU A 192 -0.41 17.36 7.51
C LEU A 192 0.92 16.99 8.17
N LEU A 193 2.02 17.64 7.77
CA LEU A 193 3.35 17.31 8.29
C LEU A 193 3.55 17.79 9.73
N LYS A 194 2.78 18.78 10.16
CA LYS A 194 2.68 19.24 11.57
C LYS A 194 1.70 18.40 12.40
N ASP A 195 1.08 17.39 11.80
CA ASP A 195 0.06 16.54 12.41
C ASP A 195 -1.13 17.36 12.98
N GLU A 196 -1.54 18.41 12.27
CA GLU A 196 -2.72 19.22 12.60
C GLU A 196 -4.03 18.47 12.29
N GLU A 197 -5.07 18.66 13.11
CA GLU A 197 -6.36 17.97 12.92
C GLU A 197 -7.18 18.50 11.74
N ASN A 198 -7.09 19.80 11.46
CA ASN A 198 -7.81 20.45 10.37
C ASN A 198 -6.80 20.88 9.31
N LEU A 199 -6.88 20.23 8.15
CA LEU A 199 -5.93 20.45 7.05
C LEU A 199 -6.35 21.60 6.13
N GLY A 200 -7.61 22.06 6.23
CA GLY A 200 -8.15 23.13 5.40
C GLY A 200 -8.46 22.72 3.95
N ILE A 201 -8.48 21.41 3.65
CA ILE A 201 -8.71 20.89 2.28
C ILE A 201 -10.13 21.21 1.84
N ASN A 202 -11.12 20.98 2.71
CA ASN A 202 -12.53 21.19 2.36
C ASN A 202 -12.83 22.66 1.99
N GLY A 203 -12.12 23.63 2.58
CA GLY A 203 -12.25 25.05 2.26
C GLY A 203 -11.56 25.47 0.95
N ALA A 204 -10.60 24.69 0.48
CA ALA A 204 -9.85 24.96 -0.75
C ALA A 204 -10.51 24.38 -2.01
N LEU A 205 -11.49 23.48 -1.85
CA LEU A 205 -12.20 22.87 -2.97
C LEU A 205 -13.36 23.76 -3.46
N PRO A 206 -13.62 23.80 -4.79
CA PRO A 206 -14.83 24.42 -5.30
C PRO A 206 -16.07 23.75 -4.70
N LYS A 207 -17.11 24.54 -4.41
CA LYS A 207 -18.37 23.98 -3.91
C LYS A 207 -18.93 22.98 -4.92
N PRO A 208 -19.31 21.76 -4.48
CA PRO A 208 -19.96 20.80 -5.35
C PRO A 208 -21.24 21.37 -5.96
N VAL A 209 -21.54 20.97 -7.19
CA VAL A 209 -22.75 21.33 -7.91
C VAL A 209 -23.64 20.11 -8.12
N GLU A 210 -24.96 20.31 -8.04
CA GLU A 210 -25.95 19.25 -8.21
C GLU A 210 -26.55 19.20 -9.63
N HIS A 211 -25.91 19.85 -10.62
CA HIS A 211 -26.50 20.00 -11.94
C HIS A 211 -25.51 19.87 -13.09
N ILE A 212 -26.04 19.48 -14.24
CA ILE A 212 -25.33 19.35 -15.51
C ILE A 212 -26.03 20.19 -16.60
N LEU A 213 -25.35 20.37 -17.73
CA LEU A 213 -25.89 20.98 -18.95
C LEU A 213 -25.82 19.97 -20.09
N VAL A 214 -26.94 19.33 -20.43
CA VAL A 214 -27.03 18.39 -21.55
C VAL A 214 -27.07 19.16 -22.88
N GLN A 215 -26.27 18.71 -23.85
CA GLN A 215 -26.08 19.29 -25.18
C GLN A 215 -26.63 18.37 -26.28
N ALA A 216 -26.88 18.94 -27.46
CA ALA A 216 -27.56 18.27 -28.56
C ALA A 216 -26.82 17.07 -29.18
N ASP A 217 -25.53 16.92 -28.92
CA ASP A 217 -24.66 15.84 -29.42
C ASP A 217 -24.54 14.67 -28.42
N ASN A 218 -25.53 14.53 -27.53
CA ASN A 218 -25.57 13.54 -26.44
C ASN A 218 -24.39 13.67 -25.48
N THR A 219 -23.89 14.89 -25.26
CA THR A 219 -22.93 15.17 -24.20
C THR A 219 -23.58 15.95 -23.06
N ALA A 220 -22.96 15.94 -21.89
CA ALA A 220 -23.34 16.79 -20.76
C ALA A 220 -22.12 17.43 -20.12
N ILE A 221 -22.22 18.70 -19.78
CA ILE A 221 -21.16 19.46 -19.13
C ILE A 221 -21.51 19.66 -17.66
N ALA A 222 -20.61 19.23 -16.76
CA ALA A 222 -20.64 19.59 -15.34
C ALA A 222 -19.76 20.84 -15.11
N PRO A 223 -20.33 21.98 -14.68
CA PRO A 223 -19.61 23.26 -14.54
C PRO A 223 -18.66 23.30 -13.34
N GLY A 224 -18.67 22.26 -12.50
CA GLY A 224 -17.83 22.09 -11.33
C GLY A 224 -17.87 20.64 -10.85
N PRO A 225 -17.21 20.31 -9.73
CA PRO A 225 -17.28 18.97 -9.17
C PRO A 225 -18.72 18.64 -8.82
N LEU A 226 -19.25 17.53 -9.33
CA LEU A 226 -20.60 17.10 -9.01
C LEU A 226 -20.67 16.60 -7.56
N THR A 227 -21.84 16.72 -6.93
CA THR A 227 -22.09 15.99 -5.68
C THR A 227 -21.93 14.49 -5.91
N ILE A 228 -21.50 13.76 -4.87
CA ILE A 228 -21.19 12.32 -4.94
C ILE A 228 -22.38 11.53 -5.50
N GLU A 229 -23.59 11.86 -5.05
CA GLU A 229 -24.83 11.22 -5.47
C GLU A 229 -25.08 11.36 -6.97
N VAL A 230 -24.90 12.58 -7.51
CA VAL A 230 -25.09 12.89 -8.92
C VAL A 230 -24.00 12.25 -9.77
N ALA A 231 -22.74 12.34 -9.33
CA ALA A 231 -21.60 11.76 -10.03
C ALA A 231 -21.71 10.23 -10.13
N ARG A 232 -22.04 9.56 -9.02
CA ARG A 232 -22.20 8.10 -8.95
C ARG A 232 -23.33 7.61 -9.84
N MET A 233 -24.45 8.33 -9.85
CA MET A 233 -25.58 7.98 -10.72
C MET A 233 -25.22 8.20 -12.19
N LEU A 234 -24.56 9.31 -12.55
CA LEU A 234 -24.10 9.55 -13.92
C LEU A 234 -23.10 8.49 -14.41
N SER A 235 -22.18 8.02 -13.57
CA SER A 235 -21.18 7.03 -13.99
C SER A 235 -21.80 5.70 -14.44
N THR A 236 -22.98 5.31 -13.91
CA THR A 236 -23.61 4.05 -14.30
C THR A 236 -24.11 4.07 -15.75
N PHE A 237 -24.39 5.25 -16.33
CA PHE A 237 -24.94 5.37 -17.69
C PHE A 237 -24.34 6.48 -18.58
N ALA A 238 -23.19 7.04 -18.22
CA ALA A 238 -22.44 8.00 -19.03
C ALA A 238 -20.94 7.78 -18.93
N ASP A 239 -20.21 8.05 -20.02
CA ASP A 239 -18.76 7.95 -20.08
C ASP A 239 -18.13 9.35 -19.99
N ILE A 240 -16.95 9.49 -19.38
CA ILE A 240 -16.27 10.79 -19.33
C ILE A 240 -15.39 10.98 -20.57
N GLU A 241 -15.73 11.96 -21.40
CA GLU A 241 -15.02 12.28 -22.64
C GLU A 241 -13.86 13.26 -22.40
N SER A 242 -14.06 14.29 -21.57
CA SER A 242 -13.03 15.28 -21.26
C SER A 242 -13.09 15.72 -19.80
N ARG A 243 -11.91 15.99 -19.23
CA ARG A 243 -11.67 16.22 -17.79
C ARG A 243 -11.00 17.58 -17.54
N GLY A 244 -11.40 18.61 -18.29
CA GLY A 244 -10.86 19.97 -18.20
C GLY A 244 -11.46 20.77 -17.02
N GLY A 245 -11.52 22.10 -17.17
CA GLY A 245 -12.17 22.98 -16.17
C GLY A 245 -13.67 22.71 -15.98
N ALA A 246 -14.29 22.01 -16.92
CA ALA A 246 -15.60 21.40 -16.80
C ALA A 246 -15.51 19.95 -17.27
N THR A 247 -16.14 19.02 -16.55
CA THR A 247 -16.17 17.61 -16.94
C THR A 247 -17.23 17.40 -18.01
N VAL A 248 -16.84 16.81 -19.14
CA VAL A 248 -17.74 16.48 -20.25
C VAL A 248 -18.04 14.98 -20.20
N TYR A 249 -19.31 14.65 -20.07
CA TYR A 249 -19.85 13.30 -20.13
C TYR A 249 -20.45 13.06 -21.52
N ARG A 250 -20.39 11.82 -22.00
CA ARG A 250 -21.00 11.38 -23.25
C ARG A 250 -21.96 10.23 -22.97
N PHE A 251 -23.16 10.34 -23.52
CA PHE A 251 -24.15 9.27 -23.55
C PHE A 251 -24.06 8.53 -24.89
N SER A 252 -23.80 7.24 -24.81
CA SER A 252 -23.68 6.29 -25.91
C SER A 252 -24.61 5.08 -25.70
N GLU A 253 -24.92 4.33 -26.76
CA GLU A 253 -25.71 3.08 -26.64
C GLU A 253 -25.10 2.11 -25.61
N SER A 254 -23.76 1.99 -25.58
CA SER A 254 -23.04 1.17 -24.61
C SER A 254 -23.20 1.68 -23.18
N SER A 255 -23.08 2.98 -22.94
CA SER A 255 -23.24 3.56 -21.60
C SER A 255 -24.67 3.43 -21.08
N ILE A 256 -25.68 3.69 -21.93
CA ILE A 256 -27.09 3.51 -21.52
C ILE A 256 -27.38 2.04 -21.23
N ARG A 257 -26.89 1.11 -22.06
CA ARG A 257 -27.02 -0.33 -21.80
C ARG A 257 -26.40 -0.70 -20.46
N ARG A 258 -25.21 -0.16 -20.15
CA ARG A 258 -24.55 -0.36 -18.86
C ARG A 258 -25.42 0.09 -17.68
N GLY A 259 -26.11 1.23 -17.81
CA GLY A 259 -27.06 1.68 -16.80
C GLY A 259 -28.20 0.68 -16.56
N LEU A 260 -28.75 0.12 -17.64
CA LEU A 260 -29.81 -0.89 -17.56
C LEU A 260 -29.30 -2.21 -16.96
N ASP A 261 -28.07 -2.60 -17.27
CA ASP A 261 -27.40 -3.77 -16.68
C ASP A 261 -27.19 -3.60 -15.15
N HIS A 262 -27.02 -2.35 -14.68
CA HIS A 262 -27.00 -1.98 -13.26
C HIS A 262 -28.39 -1.91 -12.60
N GLY A 263 -29.45 -2.31 -13.33
CA GLY A 263 -30.81 -2.39 -12.80
C GLY A 263 -31.63 -1.11 -12.92
N HIS A 264 -31.11 -0.05 -13.55
CA HIS A 264 -31.90 1.15 -13.81
C HIS A 264 -32.91 0.92 -14.93
N SER A 265 -34.09 1.53 -14.83
CA SER A 265 -35.03 1.56 -15.96
C SER A 265 -34.77 2.76 -16.89
N GLY A 266 -35.17 2.65 -18.17
CA GLY A 266 -35.08 3.78 -19.10
C GLY A 266 -35.89 5.01 -18.67
N GLU A 267 -36.95 4.83 -17.88
CA GLU A 267 -37.73 5.92 -17.28
C GLU A 267 -36.99 6.54 -16.09
N GLU A 268 -36.33 5.75 -15.25
CA GLU A 268 -35.51 6.26 -14.14
C GLU A 268 -34.34 7.11 -14.64
N ILE A 269 -33.65 6.66 -15.68
CA ILE A 269 -32.55 7.43 -16.30
C ILE A 269 -33.09 8.77 -16.82
N ARG A 270 -34.24 8.77 -17.52
CA ARG A 270 -34.88 10.00 -18.01
C ARG A 270 -35.33 10.92 -16.87
N ALA A 271 -35.93 10.38 -15.82
CA ALA A 271 -36.37 11.14 -14.65
C ALA A 271 -35.18 11.79 -13.93
N PHE A 272 -34.07 11.06 -13.78
CA PHE A 272 -32.85 11.57 -13.19
C PHE A 272 -32.24 12.71 -14.03
N LEU A 273 -32.09 12.51 -15.35
CA LEU A 273 -31.54 13.54 -16.23
C LEU A 273 -32.40 14.81 -16.21
N ASN A 274 -33.74 14.69 -16.16
CA ASN A 274 -34.64 15.83 -16.06
C ASN A 274 -34.52 16.57 -14.71
N LYS A 275 -34.20 15.85 -13.64
CA LYS A 275 -34.00 16.43 -12.31
C LYS A 275 -32.68 17.22 -12.22
N VAL A 276 -31.62 16.70 -12.80
CA VAL A 276 -30.24 17.20 -12.63
C VAL A 276 -29.84 18.16 -13.75
N SER A 277 -30.40 18.04 -14.95
CA SER A 277 -30.06 18.93 -16.06
C SER A 277 -30.71 20.30 -15.89
N LYS A 278 -29.92 21.37 -16.07
CA LYS A 278 -30.43 22.75 -16.19
C LYS A 278 -30.92 23.10 -17.60
N SER A 279 -30.53 22.32 -18.61
CA SER A 279 -31.06 22.42 -19.97
C SER A 279 -32.11 21.33 -20.21
N ALA A 280 -33.03 21.56 -21.16
CA ALA A 280 -33.94 20.53 -21.60
C ALA A 280 -33.17 19.35 -22.21
N ILE A 281 -33.65 18.12 -21.97
CA ILE A 281 -33.05 16.92 -22.58
C ILE A 281 -33.29 16.96 -24.09
N PRO A 282 -32.24 16.86 -24.92
CA PRO A 282 -32.40 16.81 -26.37
C PRO A 282 -33.12 15.55 -26.81
N GLN A 283 -34.00 15.69 -27.80
CA GLN A 283 -34.75 14.59 -28.41
C GLN A 283 -33.87 13.40 -28.87
N PRO A 284 -32.65 13.59 -29.43
CA PRO A 284 -31.77 12.46 -29.76
C PRO A 284 -31.41 11.58 -28.55
N LEU A 285 -31.20 12.18 -27.38
CA LEU A 285 -30.89 11.44 -26.16
C LEU A 285 -32.10 10.69 -25.62
N GLU A 286 -33.29 11.30 -25.69
CA GLU A 286 -34.54 10.64 -25.30
C GLU A 286 -34.79 9.38 -26.15
N TYR A 287 -34.60 9.49 -27.47
CA TYR A 287 -34.73 8.34 -28.37
C TYR A 287 -33.69 7.27 -28.10
N LEU A 288 -32.42 7.65 -27.90
CA LEU A 288 -31.36 6.71 -27.55
C LEU A 288 -31.72 5.89 -26.30
N ILE A 289 -32.18 6.56 -25.23
CA ILE A 289 -32.58 5.88 -23.99
C ILE A 289 -33.76 4.94 -24.25
N GLY A 290 -34.79 5.42 -24.97
CA GLY A 290 -35.98 4.64 -25.29
C GLY A 290 -35.69 3.38 -26.11
N ASP A 291 -34.83 3.49 -27.12
CA ASP A 291 -34.50 2.38 -28.02
C ASP A 291 -33.65 1.31 -27.33
N VAL A 292 -32.65 1.71 -26.54
CA VAL A 292 -31.83 0.76 -25.77
C VAL A 292 -32.67 0.07 -24.71
N ALA A 293 -33.53 0.80 -23.99
CA ALA A 293 -34.45 0.22 -23.01
C ALA A 293 -35.41 -0.81 -23.63
N LYS A 294 -35.92 -0.57 -24.85
CA LYS A 294 -36.77 -1.54 -25.57
C LYS A 294 -36.04 -2.80 -26.01
N LYS A 295 -34.73 -2.73 -26.24
CA LYS A 295 -33.91 -3.89 -26.66
C LYS A 295 -33.44 -4.71 -25.44
N HIS A 296 -33.17 -4.04 -24.32
CA HIS A 296 -32.68 -4.67 -23.10
C HIS A 296 -33.67 -5.67 -22.51
N GLY A 297 -33.17 -6.80 -21.99
CA GLY A 297 -33.98 -7.83 -21.35
C GLY A 297 -34.88 -8.69 -22.27
N LYS A 298 -34.89 -8.44 -23.59
CA LYS A 298 -35.62 -9.29 -24.56
C LYS A 298 -35.01 -10.68 -24.72
N LEU A 299 -33.69 -10.77 -24.68
CA LEU A 299 -32.95 -12.03 -24.62
C LEU A 299 -32.64 -12.31 -23.15
N ARG A 300 -33.00 -13.51 -22.68
CA ARG A 300 -32.73 -13.95 -21.32
C ARG A 300 -31.74 -15.11 -21.37
N VAL A 301 -30.60 -14.92 -20.74
CA VAL A 301 -29.63 -15.98 -20.51
C VAL A 301 -29.84 -16.46 -19.08
N GLY A 302 -30.18 -17.73 -18.92
CA GLY A 302 -30.29 -18.38 -17.61
C GLY A 302 -29.12 -19.34 -17.42
N TYR A 303 -28.70 -19.51 -16.17
CA TYR A 303 -27.84 -20.62 -15.81
C TYR A 303 -28.68 -21.89 -15.65
N ALA A 304 -28.16 -23.00 -16.16
CA ALA A 304 -28.67 -24.34 -15.91
C ALA A 304 -27.45 -25.20 -15.62
N ASN A 305 -27.32 -25.70 -14.39
CA ASN A 305 -26.15 -26.51 -14.00
C ASN A 305 -26.17 -27.86 -14.73
N THR A 306 -27.35 -28.47 -14.79
CA THR A 306 -27.59 -29.74 -15.47
C THR A 306 -28.90 -29.68 -16.25
N TYR A 307 -28.95 -30.35 -17.40
CA TYR A 307 -30.17 -30.56 -18.17
C TYR A 307 -30.46 -32.05 -18.32
N ILE A 308 -31.74 -32.39 -18.45
CA ILE A 308 -32.23 -33.71 -18.85
C ILE A 308 -32.83 -33.54 -20.23
N ARG A 309 -32.38 -34.34 -21.20
CA ARG A 309 -32.95 -34.44 -22.54
C ARG A 309 -33.57 -35.82 -22.71
N CYS A 310 -34.83 -35.89 -23.12
CA CYS A 310 -35.49 -37.15 -23.44
C CYS A 310 -36.47 -36.94 -24.60
N GLU A 311 -36.37 -37.81 -25.61
CA GLU A 311 -37.26 -37.79 -26.78
C GLU A 311 -38.70 -38.20 -26.41
N ASP A 312 -38.90 -38.91 -25.30
CA ASP A 312 -40.22 -39.27 -24.78
C ASP A 312 -40.75 -38.22 -23.79
N GLN A 313 -41.69 -37.40 -24.26
CA GLN A 313 -42.35 -36.37 -23.46
C GLN A 313 -43.14 -36.96 -22.27
N SER A 314 -43.58 -38.21 -22.36
CA SER A 314 -44.28 -38.90 -21.27
C SER A 314 -43.34 -39.15 -20.10
N LEU A 315 -42.07 -39.44 -20.39
CA LEU A 315 -41.04 -39.64 -19.36
C LEU A 315 -40.64 -38.31 -18.70
N ILE A 316 -40.57 -37.21 -19.46
CA ILE A 316 -40.37 -35.86 -18.91
C ILE A 316 -41.50 -35.50 -17.94
N ALA A 317 -42.75 -35.78 -18.31
CA ALA A 317 -43.91 -35.56 -17.44
C ALA A 317 -43.89 -36.46 -16.20
N ALA A 318 -43.47 -37.72 -16.35
CA ALA A 318 -43.31 -38.65 -15.23
C ALA A 318 -42.26 -38.16 -14.21
N ILE A 319 -41.06 -37.77 -14.68
CA ILE A 319 -39.98 -37.24 -13.83
C ILE A 319 -40.44 -35.97 -13.11
N THR A 320 -41.12 -35.06 -13.81
CA THR A 320 -41.61 -33.79 -13.22
C THR A 320 -42.67 -34.01 -12.13
N SER A 321 -43.42 -35.11 -12.18
CA SER A 321 -44.50 -35.44 -11.24
C SER A 321 -44.13 -36.50 -10.20
N ASP A 322 -42.90 -37.02 -10.23
CA ASP A 322 -42.45 -38.09 -9.35
C ASP A 322 -42.28 -37.60 -7.90
N LYS A 323 -43.02 -38.21 -6.97
CA LYS A 323 -42.97 -37.87 -5.55
C LYS A 323 -41.58 -38.06 -4.94
N LYS A 324 -40.75 -38.95 -5.48
CA LYS A 324 -39.39 -39.19 -4.98
C LYS A 324 -38.43 -38.04 -5.31
N LEU A 325 -38.69 -37.31 -6.39
CA LEU A 325 -37.82 -36.24 -6.90
C LEU A 325 -38.32 -34.83 -6.56
N LEU A 326 -39.35 -34.69 -5.72
CA LEU A 326 -39.94 -33.39 -5.34
C LEU A 326 -38.93 -32.42 -4.69
N HIS A 327 -37.86 -32.93 -4.10
CA HIS A 327 -36.81 -32.13 -3.50
C HIS A 327 -35.90 -31.46 -4.56
N ILE A 328 -35.95 -31.91 -5.81
CA ILE A 328 -35.25 -31.32 -6.95
C ILE A 328 -36.21 -30.37 -7.67
N THR A 329 -35.80 -29.11 -7.80
CA THR A 329 -36.61 -28.11 -8.51
C THR A 329 -36.34 -28.21 -10.01
N PHE A 330 -37.13 -29.02 -10.71
CA PHE A 330 -37.09 -29.07 -12.17
C PHE A 330 -37.83 -27.90 -12.81
N ARG A 331 -37.24 -27.33 -13.85
CA ARG A 331 -37.89 -26.36 -14.72
C ARG A 331 -37.87 -26.87 -16.15
N GLN A 332 -39.05 -26.96 -16.77
CA GLN A 332 -39.16 -27.30 -18.18
C GLN A 332 -38.92 -26.07 -19.05
N ILE A 333 -37.96 -26.16 -19.98
CA ILE A 333 -37.63 -25.08 -20.93
C ILE A 333 -38.01 -25.41 -22.37
N ALA A 334 -38.24 -26.69 -22.67
CA ALA A 334 -38.80 -27.20 -23.92
C ALA A 334 -39.54 -28.52 -23.65
N PRO A 335 -40.39 -29.03 -24.57
CA PRO A 335 -41.15 -30.26 -24.36
C PRO A 335 -40.29 -31.48 -23.95
N GLU A 336 -39.07 -31.56 -24.47
CA GLU A 336 -38.12 -32.67 -24.28
C GLU A 336 -36.97 -32.34 -23.31
N ILE A 337 -36.98 -31.15 -22.69
CA ILE A 337 -35.85 -30.64 -21.91
C ILE A 337 -36.27 -30.09 -20.55
N LEU A 338 -35.71 -30.68 -19.49
CA LEU A 338 -35.74 -30.14 -18.13
C LEU A 338 -34.37 -29.58 -17.76
N ILE A 339 -34.35 -28.54 -16.93
CA ILE A 339 -33.14 -28.04 -16.29
C ILE A 339 -33.31 -28.03 -14.76
N CYS A 340 -32.20 -28.15 -14.05
CA CYS A 340 -32.12 -27.99 -12.60
C CYS A 340 -30.74 -27.46 -12.19
N ASP A 341 -30.65 -26.99 -10.94
CA ASP A 341 -29.42 -26.42 -10.38
C ASP A 341 -28.50 -27.46 -9.71
N SER A 342 -28.96 -28.71 -9.56
CA SER A 342 -28.16 -29.81 -9.03
C SER A 342 -26.97 -30.15 -9.92
N GLU A 343 -25.85 -30.58 -9.31
CA GLU A 343 -24.70 -31.07 -10.07
C GLU A 343 -25.06 -32.35 -10.83
N SER A 344 -24.46 -32.55 -12.00
CA SER A 344 -24.80 -33.67 -12.88
C SER A 344 -24.58 -35.03 -12.22
N GLY A 345 -23.56 -35.15 -11.35
CA GLY A 345 -23.31 -36.38 -10.58
C GLY A 345 -24.42 -36.70 -9.58
N GLU A 346 -24.86 -35.70 -8.81
CA GLU A 346 -25.93 -35.83 -7.81
C GLU A 346 -27.27 -36.15 -8.48
N LEU A 347 -27.63 -35.44 -9.55
CA LEU A 347 -28.85 -35.70 -10.30
C LEU A 347 -28.88 -37.11 -10.89
N MET A 348 -27.73 -37.60 -11.38
CA MET A 348 -27.60 -38.97 -11.88
C MET A 348 -27.82 -40.03 -10.78
N GLU A 349 -27.43 -39.75 -9.54
CA GLU A 349 -27.69 -40.63 -8.39
C GLU A 349 -29.17 -40.61 -7.99
N GLU A 350 -29.76 -39.42 -7.87
CA GLU A 350 -31.17 -39.26 -7.50
C GLU A 350 -32.14 -39.88 -8.52
N LEU A 351 -31.89 -39.66 -9.82
CA LEU A 351 -32.67 -40.30 -10.90
C LEU A 351 -32.56 -41.84 -10.84
N ARG A 352 -31.37 -42.38 -10.57
CA ARG A 352 -31.18 -43.83 -10.36
C ARG A 352 -31.91 -44.33 -9.12
N GLY A 353 -31.87 -43.58 -8.01
CA GLY A 353 -32.61 -43.89 -6.79
C GLY A 353 -34.13 -43.87 -6.98
N ALA A 354 -34.64 -43.00 -7.85
CA ALA A 354 -36.05 -42.95 -8.19
C ALA A 354 -36.51 -44.10 -9.12
N GLY A 355 -35.57 -44.76 -9.82
CA GLY A 355 -35.82 -45.90 -10.72
C GLY A 355 -35.63 -45.59 -12.21
N TYR A 356 -35.07 -44.42 -12.54
CA TYR A 356 -34.73 -44.03 -13.90
C TYR A 356 -33.29 -44.46 -14.24
N PHE A 357 -32.97 -44.48 -15.54
CA PHE A 357 -31.67 -44.93 -16.05
C PHE A 357 -30.97 -43.82 -16.85
N PRO A 358 -30.51 -42.76 -16.19
CA PRO A 358 -29.89 -41.63 -16.87
C PRO A 358 -28.47 -41.99 -17.34
N ALA A 359 -28.02 -41.32 -18.40
CA ALA A 359 -26.67 -41.41 -18.93
C ALA A 359 -26.08 -39.99 -19.02
N GLY A 360 -24.83 -39.80 -18.61
CA GLY A 360 -24.20 -38.48 -18.65
C GLY A 360 -23.84 -38.08 -20.09
N GLU A 361 -24.05 -36.83 -20.50
CA GLU A 361 -23.61 -36.30 -21.80
C GLU A 361 -22.36 -35.39 -21.64
N ASN A 362 -21.49 -35.36 -22.64
CA ASN A 362 -20.35 -34.41 -22.72
C ASN A 362 -20.79 -33.06 -23.27
N ALA A 363 -19.88 -32.08 -23.26
CA ALA A 363 -20.10 -30.74 -23.81
C ALA A 363 -20.45 -30.72 -25.33
N LYS A 364 -20.32 -31.85 -26.04
CA LYS A 364 -20.72 -32.03 -27.44
C LYS A 364 -22.02 -32.86 -27.59
N GLY A 365 -22.73 -33.16 -26.50
CA GLY A 365 -23.96 -33.95 -26.49
C GLY A 365 -23.75 -35.46 -26.69
N SER A 366 -22.52 -35.98 -26.58
CA SER A 366 -22.25 -37.43 -26.66
C SER A 366 -22.21 -38.05 -25.26
N VAL A 367 -22.78 -39.24 -25.09
CA VAL A 367 -22.86 -39.92 -23.80
C VAL A 367 -21.46 -40.31 -23.27
N ILE A 368 -21.11 -39.94 -22.02
CA ILE A 368 -19.86 -40.28 -21.31
C ILE A 368 -20.11 -41.31 -20.20
N ASN A 369 -19.21 -42.29 -20.07
CA ASN A 369 -19.00 -43.08 -18.86
C ASN A 369 -17.64 -42.70 -18.21
N MET A 370 -17.61 -41.93 -17.12
CA MET A 370 -16.38 -41.71 -16.32
C MET A 370 -16.63 -41.46 -14.82
N PRO A 371 -15.67 -41.79 -13.92
CA PRO A 371 -15.77 -41.61 -12.46
C PRO A 371 -15.27 -40.23 -11.98
N ILE A 372 -15.90 -39.67 -10.93
CA ILE A 372 -15.76 -38.26 -10.49
C ILE A 372 -14.80 -38.10 -9.28
N VAL A 373 -13.99 -37.01 -9.24
CA VAL A 373 -13.28 -36.52 -8.03
C VAL A 373 -13.19 -34.97 -8.02
N ASN A 374 -13.50 -34.31 -6.88
CA ASN A 374 -13.51 -32.83 -6.68
C ASN A 374 -12.42 -32.30 -5.72
N ARG A 375 -12.08 -30.98 -5.78
CA ARG A 375 -11.09 -30.26 -4.91
C ARG A 375 -11.54 -28.83 -4.46
N SER A 376 -10.77 -28.19 -3.55
CA SER A 376 -11.16 -27.15 -2.54
C SER A 376 -10.74 -25.66 -2.77
N LYS A 377 -11.16 -24.75 -1.84
CA LYS A 377 -11.12 -23.24 -1.86
C LYS A 377 -10.05 -22.53 -0.94
N SER A 378 -10.00 -21.19 -1.00
CA SER A 378 -8.88 -20.21 -0.80
C SER A 378 -8.65 -19.51 0.59
N ARG A 379 -7.72 -18.52 0.66
CA ARG A 379 -6.84 -18.00 1.75
C ARG A 379 -6.69 -16.43 1.86
N PRO A 380 -5.99 -15.84 2.88
CA PRO A 380 -6.09 -14.42 3.32
C PRO A 380 -4.97 -13.40 2.88
N LYS A 381 -5.13 -12.12 3.29
CA LYS A 381 -4.41 -10.85 2.89
C LYS A 381 -2.92 -10.71 3.31
N PRO A 382 -2.12 -9.82 2.66
CA PRO A 382 -0.66 -9.71 2.91
C PRO A 382 -0.19 -8.65 3.94
N PRO A 383 0.99 -8.85 4.58
CA PRO A 383 1.56 -8.01 5.64
C PRO A 383 2.59 -6.93 5.19
N ARG A 384 2.88 -5.93 6.04
CA ARG A 384 3.89 -4.86 5.85
C ARG A 384 5.32 -5.27 6.24
N VAL A 385 6.34 -4.76 5.52
CA VAL A 385 7.77 -4.93 5.84
C VAL A 385 8.32 -3.74 6.64
N ILE A 386 8.86 -3.98 7.85
CA ILE A 386 9.41 -2.95 8.74
C ILE A 386 10.95 -2.95 8.67
N GLY A 387 11.55 -1.81 8.32
CA GLY A 387 13.01 -1.64 8.23
C GLY A 387 13.58 -0.48 9.06
N GLU A 388 12.72 0.29 9.72
CA GLU A 388 13.11 1.46 10.50
C GLU A 388 13.77 1.02 11.81
N LEU A 389 14.90 1.65 12.15
CA LEU A 389 15.52 1.47 13.47
C LEU A 389 14.82 2.37 14.49
N SER A 390 14.33 1.77 15.56
CA SER A 390 13.72 2.52 16.67
C SER A 390 14.72 3.54 17.23
N LYS A 391 14.31 4.81 17.27
CA LYS A 391 15.13 5.87 17.87
C LYS A 391 15.41 5.51 19.34
N PRO A 392 16.68 5.53 19.80
CA PRO A 392 17.00 5.29 21.20
C PRO A 392 16.30 6.31 22.10
N SER A 393 15.89 5.88 23.31
CA SER A 393 15.25 6.78 24.27
C SER A 393 16.19 7.91 24.70
N SER A 394 15.62 9.03 25.16
CA SER A 394 16.39 10.18 25.67
C SER A 394 17.34 9.78 26.80
N ALA A 395 16.94 8.83 27.65
CA ALA A 395 17.78 8.24 28.68
C ALA A 395 19.02 7.55 28.09
N ILE A 396 18.85 6.69 27.08
CA ILE A 396 19.97 6.01 26.41
C ILE A 396 20.90 7.02 25.73
N LEU A 397 20.36 8.02 25.05
CA LEU A 397 21.15 9.09 24.43
C LEU A 397 21.95 9.89 25.46
N SER A 398 21.35 10.22 26.61
CA SER A 398 22.03 10.96 27.67
C SER A 398 23.23 10.19 28.24
N VAL A 399 23.08 8.86 28.41
CA VAL A 399 24.15 7.97 28.85
C VAL A 399 25.24 7.89 27.77
N ALA A 400 24.88 7.67 26.51
CA ALA A 400 25.84 7.61 25.41
C ALA A 400 26.67 8.90 25.29
N ILE A 401 26.02 10.08 25.36
CA ILE A 401 26.70 11.38 25.33
C ILE A 401 27.62 11.54 26.54
N ARG A 402 27.17 11.14 27.74
CA ARG A 402 28.01 11.19 28.94
C ARG A 402 29.24 10.30 28.80
N THR A 403 29.08 9.09 28.29
CA THR A 403 30.18 8.13 28.04
C THR A 403 31.17 8.69 27.03
N LEU A 404 30.70 9.26 25.91
CA LEU A 404 31.56 9.90 24.91
C LEU A 404 32.33 11.08 25.49
N ARG A 405 31.67 11.99 26.20
CA ARG A 405 32.31 13.15 26.85
C ARG A 405 33.31 12.75 27.93
N THR A 406 33.02 11.67 28.67
CA THR A 406 33.94 11.12 29.67
C THR A 406 35.17 10.53 28.99
N GLY A 407 34.97 9.77 27.91
CA GLY A 407 36.06 9.25 27.09
C GLY A 407 36.91 10.33 26.42
N GLU A 408 36.29 11.42 25.97
CA GLU A 408 36.97 12.57 25.35
C GLU A 408 37.83 13.33 26.37
N ARG A 409 37.30 13.62 27.56
CA ARG A 409 38.08 14.21 28.67
C ARG A 409 39.24 13.31 29.11
N ALA A 410 39.01 12.00 29.16
CA ALA A 410 40.07 11.03 29.44
C ALA A 410 41.11 10.93 28.30
N ALA A 411 40.72 11.23 27.05
CA ALA A 411 41.63 11.30 25.92
C ALA A 411 42.48 12.58 25.93
N GLU A 412 41.90 13.72 26.31
CA GLU A 412 42.61 15.00 26.52
C GLU A 412 43.59 14.92 27.69
N GLN A 413 43.23 14.22 28.77
CA GLN A 413 44.07 13.98 29.93
C GLN A 413 44.96 12.72 29.80
N ARG A 414 45.21 12.23 28.57
CA ARG A 414 46.24 11.21 28.36
C ARG A 414 47.55 11.76 28.91
N PRO A 415 48.15 11.16 29.94
CA PRO A 415 49.39 11.68 30.46
C PRO A 415 50.48 11.44 29.41
N VAL A 416 50.94 12.52 28.77
CA VAL A 416 52.07 12.51 27.84
C VAL A 416 53.33 12.59 28.68
N GLY A 417 54.10 11.51 28.71
CA GLY A 417 55.32 11.42 29.50
C GLY A 417 56.06 10.09 29.27
N GLN A 418 57.31 10.03 29.70
CA GLN A 418 58.08 8.79 29.67
C GLN A 418 57.38 7.74 30.54
N ILE A 419 57.20 6.54 30.01
CA ILE A 419 56.68 5.39 30.75
C ILE A 419 57.64 5.16 31.93
N PRO A 420 57.17 5.24 33.19
CA PRO A 420 58.01 4.96 34.34
C PRO A 420 58.55 3.54 34.20
N ARG A 421 59.87 3.37 34.33
CA ARG A 421 60.53 2.07 34.34
C ARG A 421 61.06 1.83 35.74
N THR A 422 60.49 0.83 36.41
CA THR A 422 60.96 0.35 37.70
C THR A 422 61.17 -1.14 37.61
N THR A 423 62.10 -1.68 38.39
CA THR A 423 62.25 -3.13 38.54
C THR A 423 61.02 -3.73 39.24
N ALA A 424 60.85 -5.05 39.18
CA ALA A 424 59.73 -5.72 39.84
C ALA A 424 59.73 -5.48 41.37
N ASN A 425 60.91 -5.40 41.99
CA ASN A 425 61.05 -5.14 43.43
C ASN A 425 60.65 -3.71 43.78
N GLU A 426 61.18 -2.71 43.05
CA GLU A 426 60.83 -1.29 43.24
C GLU A 426 59.33 -1.03 43.02
N THR A 427 58.73 -1.70 42.03
CA THR A 427 57.29 -1.62 41.74
C THR A 427 56.47 -2.11 42.93
N MET A 428 56.81 -3.27 43.49
CA MET A 428 56.13 -3.83 44.65
C MET A 428 56.33 -2.98 45.91
N GLU A 429 57.52 -2.41 46.10
CA GLU A 429 57.85 -1.55 47.23
C GLU A 429 57.00 -0.27 47.19
N LEU A 430 56.98 0.44 46.06
CA LEU A 430 56.16 1.64 45.87
C LEU A 430 54.66 1.36 45.99
N LEU A 431 54.17 0.26 45.41
CA LEU A 431 52.76 -0.10 45.50
C LEU A 431 52.34 -0.40 46.95
N ASN A 432 53.17 -1.09 47.73
CA ASN A 432 52.93 -1.35 49.15
C ASN A 432 53.08 -0.08 50.00
N GLU A 433 54.03 0.79 49.65
CA GLU A 433 54.27 2.04 50.37
C GLU A 433 53.03 2.94 50.30
N TYR A 434 52.40 3.09 49.13
CA TYR A 434 51.28 4.02 48.94
C TYR A 434 49.89 3.37 49.03
N LEU A 435 49.82 2.07 49.31
CA LEU A 435 48.55 1.35 49.45
C LEU A 435 47.67 1.97 50.53
N GLY A 436 46.47 2.41 50.16
CA GLY A 436 45.51 2.97 51.11
C GLY A 436 45.89 4.34 51.72
N LYS A 437 47.02 4.94 51.31
CA LYS A 437 47.46 6.27 51.82
C LYS A 437 46.79 7.46 51.12
N GLY A 438 45.92 7.22 50.14
CA GLY A 438 45.24 8.27 49.38
C GLY A 438 46.15 9.07 48.44
N VAL A 439 47.34 8.55 48.13
CA VAL A 439 48.28 9.14 47.17
C VAL A 439 48.10 8.47 45.82
N SER A 440 47.83 9.26 44.78
CA SER A 440 47.70 8.76 43.42
C SER A 440 49.07 8.36 42.84
N LEU A 441 49.09 7.25 42.11
CA LEU A 441 50.28 6.71 41.44
C LEU A 441 50.11 6.76 39.92
N ARG A 442 51.20 7.07 39.21
CA ARG A 442 51.34 6.89 37.77
C ARG A 442 51.97 5.53 37.50
N ILE A 443 51.27 4.68 36.74
CA ILE A 443 51.76 3.37 36.33
C ILE A 443 51.86 3.27 34.80
N GLY A 444 52.92 2.62 34.31
CA GLY A 444 52.95 2.07 32.96
C GLY A 444 52.29 0.69 32.97
N TYR A 445 51.30 0.43 32.11
CA TYR A 445 50.59 -0.83 32.06
C TYR A 445 50.55 -1.40 30.64
N ALA A 446 51.08 -2.61 30.48
CA ALA A 446 51.06 -3.35 29.22
C ALA A 446 49.73 -4.08 29.02
N ASP A 447 49.08 -3.86 27.88
CA ASP A 447 47.90 -4.60 27.47
C ASP A 447 48.27 -6.01 26.93
N THR A 448 47.25 -6.81 26.62
CA THR A 448 47.44 -8.17 26.10
C THR A 448 48.07 -8.19 24.69
N ASN A 449 48.05 -7.07 23.97
CA ASN A 449 48.61 -6.93 22.62
C ASN A 449 50.02 -6.31 22.64
N GLY A 450 50.63 -6.13 23.82
CA GLY A 450 51.97 -5.57 23.98
C GLY A 450 52.04 -4.03 23.94
N GLY A 451 50.90 -3.34 23.82
CA GLY A 451 50.81 -1.90 23.91
C GLY A 451 50.96 -1.43 25.35
N VAL A 452 51.87 -0.48 25.62
CA VAL A 452 52.06 0.09 26.95
C VAL A 452 51.34 1.43 27.05
N SER A 453 50.45 1.56 28.03
CA SER A 453 49.70 2.79 28.31
C SER A 453 50.04 3.34 29.69
N LEU A 454 50.05 4.66 29.85
CA LEU A 454 50.22 5.30 31.15
C LEU A 454 48.85 5.49 31.82
N ARG A 455 48.74 5.14 33.11
CA ARG A 455 47.51 5.25 33.92
C ARG A 455 47.80 6.01 35.21
N ILE A 456 46.83 6.79 35.68
CA ILE A 456 46.83 7.40 37.02
C ILE A 456 45.81 6.63 37.85
N ILE A 457 46.26 6.11 38.99
CA ILE A 457 45.46 5.22 39.82
C ILE A 457 45.57 5.56 41.30
N ASP A 458 44.54 5.24 42.08
CA ASP A 458 44.62 5.24 43.54
C ASP A 458 44.67 3.78 44.04
N PRO A 459 45.80 3.31 44.61
CA PRO A 459 45.95 1.92 45.04
C PRO A 459 45.08 1.62 46.27
N LEU A 460 44.21 0.61 46.16
CA LEU A 460 43.26 0.24 47.22
C LEU A 460 43.68 -1.04 47.95
N SER A 461 43.99 -2.10 47.20
CA SER A 461 44.41 -3.39 47.78
C SER A 461 45.23 -4.20 46.81
N ILE A 462 46.06 -5.11 47.33
CA ILE A 462 46.83 -6.07 46.54
C ILE A 462 46.46 -7.47 47.03
N SER A 463 46.11 -8.35 46.09
CA SER A 463 45.86 -9.76 46.37
C SER A 463 46.30 -10.61 45.18
N LEU A 464 47.00 -11.71 45.45
CA LEU A 464 47.39 -12.72 44.46
C LEU A 464 48.04 -12.12 43.19
N GLY A 465 48.96 -11.15 43.37
CA GLY A 465 49.67 -10.50 42.25
C GLY A 465 48.81 -9.54 41.42
N THR A 466 47.63 -9.15 41.91
CA THR A 466 46.73 -8.18 41.30
C THR A 466 46.55 -6.98 42.22
N LEU A 467 46.76 -5.79 41.68
CA LEU A 467 46.47 -4.52 42.31
C LEU A 467 45.03 -4.11 41.96
N VAL A 468 44.19 -3.91 42.97
CA VAL A 468 42.89 -3.26 42.81
C VAL A 468 43.08 -1.78 43.07
N ALA A 469 42.76 -0.95 42.08
CA ALA A 469 42.94 0.49 42.18
C ALA A 469 41.80 1.23 41.48
N ARG A 470 41.52 2.46 41.92
CA ARG A 470 40.60 3.35 41.20
C ARG A 470 41.35 3.95 40.01
N ASP A 471 40.91 3.68 38.78
CA ASP A 471 41.49 4.27 37.57
C ASP A 471 40.86 5.63 37.31
N HIS A 472 41.67 6.69 37.29
CA HIS A 472 41.20 8.05 37.06
C HIS A 472 40.64 8.25 35.64
N ALA A 473 41.10 7.46 34.66
CA ALA A 473 40.62 7.58 33.28
C ALA A 473 39.18 7.07 33.10
N THR A 474 38.78 6.05 33.85
CA THR A 474 37.45 5.43 33.75
C THR A 474 36.56 5.75 34.97
N ASN A 475 37.14 6.32 36.03
CA ASN A 475 36.55 6.50 37.36
C ASN A 475 35.98 5.21 37.96
N ALA A 476 36.45 4.05 37.51
CA ALA A 476 36.02 2.73 37.94
C ALA A 476 37.12 2.05 38.78
N ILE A 477 36.69 1.19 39.70
CA ILE A 477 37.60 0.30 40.43
C ILE A 477 38.01 -0.81 39.47
N THR A 478 39.29 -0.84 39.11
CA THR A 478 39.83 -1.72 38.06
C THR A 478 40.95 -2.61 38.62
N PRO A 479 40.96 -3.91 38.31
CA PRO A 479 42.08 -4.79 38.64
C PRO A 479 43.22 -4.65 37.62
N PHE A 480 44.44 -4.48 38.11
CA PHE A 480 45.68 -4.42 37.34
C PHE A 480 46.59 -5.59 37.72
N LYS A 481 47.00 -6.41 36.75
CA LYS A 481 47.99 -7.47 37.01
C LYS A 481 49.35 -6.83 37.24
N ILE A 482 49.95 -7.06 38.40
CA ILE A 482 51.23 -6.42 38.75
C ILE A 482 52.34 -6.83 37.77
N ALA A 483 52.32 -8.08 37.30
CA ALA A 483 53.26 -8.57 36.28
C ALA A 483 53.20 -7.82 34.93
N ARG A 484 52.16 -6.99 34.71
CA ARG A 484 52.00 -6.15 33.51
C ARG A 484 52.28 -4.68 33.77
N ILE A 485 52.65 -4.31 35.00
CA ILE A 485 53.09 -2.96 35.34
C ILE A 485 54.55 -2.83 34.92
N THR A 486 54.82 -1.95 33.96
CA THR A 486 56.17 -1.69 33.43
C THR A 486 56.94 -0.67 34.25
N GLY A 487 56.23 0.10 35.07
CA GLY A 487 56.81 0.79 36.23
C GLY A 487 55.84 1.74 36.92
N VAL A 488 56.28 2.30 38.05
CA VAL A 488 55.45 3.09 38.98
C VAL A 488 56.20 4.34 39.45
N THR A 489 55.49 5.45 39.58
CA THR A 489 55.95 6.66 40.26
C THR A 489 54.76 7.38 40.90
N THR A 490 55.00 8.29 41.83
CA THR A 490 53.94 9.14 42.40
C THR A 490 53.40 10.10 41.33
N ALA A 491 52.07 10.28 41.27
CA ALA A 491 51.40 11.08 40.23
C ALA A 491 51.57 12.59 40.41
#